data_AF-A0A7D8UFU1-F1
#
_entry.id   AF-A0A7D8UFU1-F1
#
_cell.length_a   1.000
_cell.length_b   1.000
_cell.length_c   1.000
_cell.angle_alpha   90.00
_cell.angle_beta   90.00
_cell.angle_gamma   90.00
#
_symmetry.space_group_name_H-M   'P 1'
#
loop_
_entity.id
_entity.type
_entity.pdbx_description
1 polymer ?
#
loop_
_entity_poly.entity_id
_entity_poly.type
_entity_poly.pdbx_seq_one_letter_code
_entity_poly.pdbx_strand_id
1 'polypeptide(L)' 'MFPGPMQMLLVLLIILLLFGGAKVPSLMRNLGRGANEFKRGLSDGEDEDPSKLDDHRS' A
#
# COMPACT_ATOMS: atom_id res chain seq x y z
N MET A 1 18.18 -0.30 23.23
CA MET A 1 18.07 1.17 23.15
C MET A 1 17.63 1.53 21.74
N PHE A 2 16.40 1.99 21.56
CA PHE A 2 15.99 2.55 20.27
C PHE A 2 16.64 3.92 20.11
N PRO A 3 17.14 4.28 18.91
CA PRO A 3 17.64 5.62 18.66
C PRO A 3 16.53 6.64 18.89
N GLY A 4 16.88 7.76 19.52
CA GLY A 4 15.94 8.82 19.85
C GLY A 4 15.35 9.49 18.59
N PRO A 5 14.23 10.21 18.73
CA PRO A 5 13.53 10.84 17.60
C PRO A 5 14.43 11.78 16.79
N MET A 6 15.39 12.47 17.42
CA MET A 6 16.38 13.32 16.73
C MET A 6 17.31 12.54 15.80
N GLN A 7 17.71 11.33 16.19
CA GLN A 7 18.60 10.48 15.39
C GLN A 7 17.85 9.92 14.17
N MET A 8 16.58 9.51 14.36
CA MET A 8 15.72 9.09 13.25
C MET A 8 15.50 10.21 12.23
N LEU A 9 15.29 11.44 12.69
CA LEU A 9 15.14 12.63 11.82
C LEU A 9 16.40 12.89 10.98
N LEU A 10 17.59 12.77 11.58
CA LEU A 10 18.86 12.94 10.86
C LEU A 10 19.05 11.86 9.79
N VAL A 11 18.73 10.61 10.09
CA VAL A 11 18.78 9.51 9.11
C VAL A 11 17.81 9.76 7.96
N LEU A 12 16.57 10.18 8.27
CA LEU A 12 15.58 10.51 7.26
C LEU A 12 16.07 11.65 6.36
N LEU A 13 16.72 12.66 6.92
CA LEU A 13 17.30 13.78 6.16
C LEU A 13 18.40 13.30 5.20
N ILE A 14 19.28 12.39 5.63
CA ILE A 14 20.32 11.81 4.77
C ILE A 14 19.68 11.04 3.60
N ILE A 15 18.69 10.18 3.89
CA ILE A 15 17.95 9.46 2.84
C ILE A 15 17.28 10.44 1.87
N LEU A 16 16.71 11.54 2.38
CA LEU A 16 16.08 12.57 1.57
C LEU A 16 17.08 13.28 0.64
N LEU A 17 18.31 13.52 1.10
CA LEU A 17 19.37 14.13 0.29
C LEU A 17 19.89 13.18 -0.81
N LEU A 18 20.01 11.89 -0.51
CA LEU A 18 20.48 10.89 -1.49
C LEU A 18 19.44 10.58 -2.56
N PHE A 19 18.19 10.42 -2.17
CA PHE A 19 17.11 10.01 -3.08
C PHE A 19 16.30 11.19 -3.62
N GLY A 20 16.37 12.35 -2.97
CA GLY A 20 15.54 13.52 -3.25
C GLY A 20 14.13 13.39 -2.67
N GLY A 21 13.56 14.50 -2.19
CA GLY A 21 12.22 14.53 -1.62
C GLY A 21 11.08 14.15 -2.57
N ALA A 22 11.31 14.20 -3.89
CA ALA A 22 10.32 13.79 -4.89
C ALA A 22 10.21 12.26 -5.05
N LYS A 23 11.27 11.50 -4.73
CA LYS A 23 11.35 10.07 -5.03
C LYS A 23 10.64 9.22 -3.98
N VAL A 24 10.73 9.61 -2.70
CA VAL A 24 10.05 8.91 -1.60
C VAL A 24 8.52 8.89 -1.77
N PRO A 25 7.82 10.01 -2.06
CA PRO A 25 6.38 10.02 -2.30
C PRO A 25 5.98 9.22 -3.54
N SER A 26 6.79 9.26 -4.61
CA SER A 26 6.52 8.49 -5.83
C SER A 26 6.58 6.98 -5.56
N LEU A 27 7.57 6.51 -4.80
CA LEU A 27 7.70 5.11 -4.43
C LEU A 27 6.56 4.67 -3.51
N MET A 28 6.21 5.47 -2.50
CA MET A 28 5.06 5.21 -1.63
C MET A 28 3.75 5.16 -2.40
N ARG A 29 3.55 6.04 -3.38
CA ARG A 29 2.33 6.09 -4.18
C ARG A 29 2.21 4.87 -5.11
N ASN A 30 3.32 4.40 -5.67
CA ASN A 30 3.34 3.19 -6.49
C ASN A 30 3.13 1.92 -5.64
N LEU A 31 3.80 1.84 -4.49
CA LEU A 31 3.63 0.73 -3.54
C LEU A 31 2.21 0.69 -2.98
N GLY A 32 1.64 1.85 -2.64
CA GLY A 32 0.28 1.96 -2.13
C GLY A 32 -0.79 1.54 -3.15
N ARG A 33 -0.60 1.87 -4.43
CA ARG A 33 -1.48 1.38 -5.52
C ARG A 33 -1.39 -0.14 -5.64
N GLY A 34 -0.18 -0.70 -5.71
CA GLY A 34 0.02 -2.15 -5.81
C GLY A 34 -0.54 -2.91 -4.59
N ALA A 35 -0.34 -2.40 -3.38
CA ALA A 35 -0.91 -2.98 -2.17
C ALA A 35 -2.44 -2.90 -2.14
N ASN A 36 -3.02 -1.81 -2.64
CA ASN A 36 -4.48 -1.65 -2.73
C ASN A 36 -5.10 -2.59 -3.77
N GLU A 37 -4.47 -2.72 -4.95
CA GLU A 37 -4.90 -3.67 -5.99
C GLU A 37 -4.76 -5.12 -5.50
N PHE A 38 -3.67 -5.45 -4.81
CA PHE A 38 -3.48 -6.75 -4.20
C PHE A 38 -4.57 -7.07 -3.17
N LYS A 39 -4.91 -6.12 -2.30
CA LYS A 39 -6.00 -6.27 -1.33
C LYS A 39 -7.36 -6.45 -2.01
N ARG A 40 -7.64 -5.68 -3.06
CA ARG A 40 -8.89 -5.80 -3.84
C ARG A 40 -9.01 -7.16 -4.53
N GLY A 41 -7.94 -7.66 -5.14
CA GLY A 41 -7.92 -8.97 -5.78
C GLY A 41 -8.11 -10.13 -4.79
N LEU A 42 -7.63 -9.98 -3.56
CA LEU A 42 -7.91 -10.95 -2.49
C LEU A 42 -9.39 -10.92 -2.07
N SER A 43 -9.96 -9.73 -1.86
CA SER A 43 -11.38 -9.60 -1.44
C SER A 43 -12.38 -9.98 -2.55
N ASP A 44 -12.15 -9.61 -3.80
CA ASP A 44 -13.02 -10.03 -4.92
C ASP A 44 -13.02 -11.57 -5.10
N GLY A 45 -11.95 -12.26 -4.72
CA GLY A 45 -11.89 -13.74 -4.72
C GLY A 45 -12.57 -14.39 -3.51
N GLU A 46 -12.82 -13.62 -2.45
CA GLU A 46 -13.57 -14.07 -1.25
C GLU A 46 -15.07 -13.77 -1.37
N ASP A 47 -15.45 -12.76 -2.16
CA ASP A 47 -16.83 -12.29 -2.38
C ASP A 47 -17.51 -12.90 -3.63
N GLU A 48 -16.96 -13.96 -4.23
CA GLU A 48 -17.71 -14.83 -5.16
C GLU A 48 -18.78 -15.61 -4.38
N ASP A 49 -19.81 -14.89 -3.94
CA ASP A 49 -21.00 -15.43 -3.31
C ASP A 49 -21.81 -16.20 -4.38
N PRO A 50 -21.91 -17.55 -4.29
CA PRO A 50 -22.64 -18.35 -5.26
C PRO A 50 -24.16 -18.06 -5.27
N SER A 51 -24.67 -17.24 -4.36
CA SER A 51 -26.11 -16.95 -4.21
C SER A 51 -26.69 -15.96 -5.23
N LYS A 52 -25.87 -15.35 -6.10
CA LYS A 52 -26.36 -14.43 -7.16
C LYS A 52 -26.76 -15.09 -8.49
N LEU A 53 -26.66 -16.42 -8.62
CA LEU A 53 -26.97 -17.14 -9.86
C LEU A 53 -28.42 -17.63 -10.00
N ASP A 54 -29.26 -17.55 -8.97
CA ASP A 54 -30.59 -18.20 -8.95
C ASP A 54 -31.79 -17.30 -9.31
N ASP A 55 -31.62 -15.99 -9.53
CA ASP A 55 -32.73 -15.04 -9.78
C ASP A 55 -33.05 -14.78 -11.27
N HIS A 56 -32.82 -15.77 -12.13
CA HIS A 56 -33.17 -15.66 -13.56
C HIS A 56 -33.86 -16.89 -14.16
N ARG A 57 -34.38 -17.79 -13.31
CA ARG A 57 -35.04 -19.01 -13.78
C ARG A 57 -36.20 -19.47 -12.89
N SER A 58 -37.20 -18.64 -12.65
CA SER A 58 -38.59 -19.12 -12.51
C SER A 58 -39.63 -18.00 -12.62
#